data_AF-A0A2V6ERI2-F1
#
_entry.id   AF-A0A2V6ERI2-F1
#
_cell.length_a   1.000
_cell.length_b   1.000
_cell.length_c   1.000
_cell.angle_alpha   90.00
_cell.angle_beta   90.00
_cell.angle_gamma   90.00
#
_symmetry.space_group_name_H-M   'P 1'
#
loop_
_entity.id
_entity.type
_entity.pdbx_description
1 polymer ?
#
loop_
_entity_poly.entity_id
_entity_poly.type
_entity_poly.pdbx_seq_one_letter_code
_entity_poly.pdbx_strand_id
1 'polypeptide(L)'
;MAVLLLAMAGCGSPSPEIVGKWQMSGDPKATVWEFSTDRSVLIGSIRGRYSLGDNNRVKIQTPYATMAYHMEFWGDHMILTEVNGAKLAFNRIK
;
A
#
# COMPACT_ATOMS: atom_id res chain seq x y z
N MET A 1 37.14 -11.06 24.05
CA MET A 1 36.70 -11.09 22.64
C MET A 1 35.28 -10.56 22.58
N ALA A 2 35.10 -9.29 22.23
CA ALA A 2 33.76 -8.69 22.09
C ALA A 2 33.27 -8.92 20.65
N VAL A 3 32.20 -9.68 20.48
CA VAL A 3 31.55 -9.85 19.18
C VAL A 3 30.54 -8.72 19.03
N LEU A 4 30.92 -7.66 18.31
CA LEU A 4 29.98 -6.68 17.78
C LEU A 4 29.14 -7.38 16.70
N LEU A 5 27.93 -7.83 17.06
CA LEU A 5 26.92 -8.21 16.09
C LEU A 5 26.26 -6.92 15.56
N LEU A 6 26.86 -6.35 14.52
CA LEU A 6 26.24 -5.33 13.69
C LEU A 6 25.01 -5.94 13.02
N ALA A 7 23.82 -5.68 13.57
CA ALA A 7 22.55 -5.97 12.93
C ALA A 7 22.34 -5.00 11.75
N MET A 8 23.06 -5.22 10.65
CA MET A 8 22.70 -4.63 9.37
C MET A 8 21.60 -5.47 8.72
N ALA A 9 20.36 -5.25 9.15
CA ALA A 9 19.20 -5.54 8.30
C ALA A 9 18.91 -4.27 7.47
N GLY A 10 19.78 -4.00 6.49
CA GLY A 10 19.50 -3.06 5.41
C GLY A 10 18.60 -3.70 4.35
N CYS A 11 17.98 -2.85 3.52
CA CYS A 11 17.05 -3.15 2.43
C CYS A 11 15.61 -3.45 2.86
N GLY A 12 14.89 -2.38 3.23
CA GLY A 12 13.43 -2.34 3.14
C GLY A 12 12.99 -2.60 1.70
N SER A 13 12.80 -3.88 1.38
CA SER A 13 12.19 -4.31 0.12
C SER A 13 10.82 -3.65 -0.03
N PRO A 14 10.38 -3.33 -1.26
CA PRO A 14 9.10 -2.67 -1.46
C PRO A 14 7.99 -3.61 -0.97
N SER A 15 7.37 -3.29 0.17
CA SER A 15 6.65 -4.26 1.00
C SER A 15 5.70 -5.13 0.16
N PRO A 16 5.94 -6.46 0.05
CA PRO A 16 5.03 -7.37 -0.64
C PRO A 16 3.63 -7.38 -0.02
N GLU A 17 3.48 -6.80 1.17
CA GLU A 17 2.25 -6.71 1.94
C GLU A 17 1.14 -5.94 1.21
N ILE A 18 1.43 -4.94 0.37
CA ILE A 18 0.38 -4.22 -0.36
C ILE A 18 -0.30 -5.08 -1.44
N VAL A 19 0.39 -6.09 -1.98
CA VAL A 19 -0.12 -6.92 -3.07
C VAL A 19 -1.36 -7.70 -2.61
N GLY A 20 -2.40 -7.72 -3.43
CA GLY A 20 -3.67 -8.37 -3.15
C GLY A 20 -4.87 -7.45 -3.30
N LYS A 21 -6.03 -7.95 -2.90
CA LYS A 21 -7.31 -7.26 -2.96
C LYS A 21 -7.67 -6.66 -1.61
N TRP A 22 -8.08 -5.40 -1.63
CA TRP A 22 -8.38 -4.60 -0.46
C TRP A 22 -9.73 -3.93 -0.64
N GLN A 23 -10.64 -4.14 0.30
CA GLN A 23 -11.93 -3.47 0.34
C GLN A 23 -11.92 -2.37 1.38
N MET A 24 -12.44 -1.18 1.06
CA MET A 24 -12.54 -0.11 2.05
C MET A 24 -13.40 -0.55 3.24
N SER A 25 -12.90 -0.30 4.44
CA SER A 25 -13.55 -0.66 5.69
C SER A 25 -14.82 0.17 5.92
N GLY A 26 -15.85 -0.44 6.48
CA GLY A 26 -17.10 0.24 6.84
C GLY A 26 -18.19 0.23 5.77
N ASP A 27 -17.89 -0.22 4.54
CA ASP A 27 -18.90 -0.44 3.51
C ASP A 27 -18.59 -1.71 2.68
N PRO A 28 -19.38 -2.79 2.82
CA PRO A 28 -19.18 -4.03 2.07
C PRO A 28 -19.47 -3.90 0.56
N LYS A 29 -20.02 -2.77 0.11
CA LYS A 29 -20.18 -2.43 -1.31
C LYS A 29 -19.11 -1.46 -1.79
N ALA A 30 -18.14 -1.12 -0.95
CA ALA A 30 -17.10 -0.19 -1.32
C ALA A 30 -16.19 -0.75 -2.41
N THR A 31 -15.66 0.17 -3.20
CA THR A 31 -14.71 -0.09 -4.28
C THR A 31 -13.52 -0.93 -3.79
N VAL A 32 -13.29 -2.05 -4.45
CA VAL A 32 -12.11 -2.91 -4.22
C VAL A 32 -10.91 -2.35 -4.97
N TRP A 33 -9.78 -2.32 -4.29
CA TRP A 33 -8.48 -1.96 -4.83
C TRP A 33 -7.64 -3.24 -4.94
N GLU A 34 -7.17 -3.56 -6.13
CA GLU A 34 -6.33 -4.73 -6.38
C GLU A 34 -4.94 -4.29 -6.80
N PHE A 35 -3.94 -4.57 -5.97
CA PHE A 35 -2.54 -4.29 -6.26
C PHE A 35 -1.84 -5.56 -6.73
N SER A 36 -1.16 -5.48 -7.87
CA SER A 36 -0.45 -6.62 -8.47
C SER A 36 1.06 -6.48 -8.34
N THR A 37 1.77 -7.60 -8.52
CA THR A 37 3.24 -7.67 -8.42
C THR A 37 3.96 -6.90 -9.53
N ASP A 38 3.31 -6.69 -10.67
CA ASP A 38 3.80 -5.92 -11.83
C ASP A 38 3.66 -4.39 -11.69
N ARG A 39 3.33 -3.92 -10.48
CA ARG A 39 3.08 -2.52 -10.16
C ARG A 39 1.83 -1.93 -10.82
N SER A 40 0.90 -2.75 -11.28
CA SER A 40 -0.45 -2.31 -11.63
C SER A 40 -1.37 -2.24 -10.41
N VAL A 41 -2.34 -1.35 -10.48
CA VAL A 41 -3.43 -1.26 -9.51
C VAL A 41 -4.76 -1.11 -10.24
N LEU A 42 -5.78 -1.84 -9.81
CA LEU A 42 -7.15 -1.70 -10.29
C LEU A 42 -8.01 -1.14 -9.15
N ILE A 43 -8.58 0.04 -9.35
CA ILE A 43 -9.49 0.72 -8.41
C ILE A 43 -10.89 0.64 -9.00
N GLY A 44 -11.68 -0.35 -8.57
CA GLY A 44 -12.94 -0.66 -9.22
C GLY A 44 -12.72 -1.05 -10.68
N SER A 45 -13.12 -0.20 -11.62
CA SER A 45 -12.87 -0.37 -13.07
C SER A 45 -11.71 0.48 -13.61
N ILE A 46 -11.08 1.30 -12.75
CA ILE A 46 -10.03 2.25 -13.15
C ILE A 46 -8.68 1.57 -13.03
N ARG A 47 -7.98 1.39 -14.16
CA ARG A 47 -6.61 0.88 -14.17
C ARG A 47 -5.62 2.00 -13.88
N GLY A 48 -4.61 1.69 -13.07
CA GLY A 48 -3.52 2.58 -12.73
C GLY A 48 -2.21 1.82 -12.51
N ARG A 49 -1.20 2.56 -12.07
CA ARG A 49 0.12 2.04 -11.67
C ARG A 49 0.44 2.57 -10.28
N TYR A 50 1.22 1.81 -9.51
CA TYR A 50 1.73 2.29 -8.24
C TYR A 50 3.25 2.14 -8.15
N SER A 51 3.90 3.06 -7.45
CA SER A 51 5.31 2.97 -7.12
C SER A 51 5.47 3.07 -5.61
N LEU A 52 6.36 2.27 -5.05
CA LEU A 52 6.71 2.32 -3.64
C LEU A 52 7.92 3.22 -3.47
N GLY A 53 7.84 4.12 -2.51
CA GLY A 53 8.94 4.98 -2.09
C GLY A 53 9.41 4.63 -0.69
N ASP A 54 10.47 5.31 -0.26
CA ASP A 54 11.01 5.16 1.10
C ASP A 54 9.96 5.52 2.17
N ASN A 55 10.16 5.01 3.39
CA ASN A 55 9.32 5.29 4.56
C ASN A 55 7.84 4.93 4.37
N ASN A 56 7.59 3.72 3.84
CA ASN A 56 6.24 3.16 3.63
C ASN A 56 5.33 4.08 2.81
N ARG A 57 5.86 4.68 1.74
CA ARG A 57 5.06 5.52 0.85
C ARG A 57 4.62 4.77 -0.40
N VAL A 58 3.38 4.96 -0.81
CA VAL A 58 2.89 4.53 -2.12
C VAL A 58 2.38 5.72 -2.90
N LYS A 59 2.83 5.85 -4.14
CA LYS A 59 2.28 6.79 -5.11
C LYS A 59 1.46 6.00 -6.11
N ILE A 60 0.21 6.39 -6.31
CA ILE A 60 -0.74 5.78 -7.24
C ILE A 60 -1.03 6.77 -8.35
N GLN A 61 -0.89 6.32 -9.59
CA GLN A 61 -1.20 7.07 -10.78
C GLN A 61 -2.32 6.39 -11.54
N THR A 62 -3.37 7.13 -11.83
CA THR A 62 -4.50 6.74 -12.67
C THR A 62 -4.60 7.69 -13.86
N PRO A 63 -5.47 7.44 -14.85
CA PRO A 63 -5.75 8.39 -15.92
C PRO A 63 -6.25 9.75 -15.44
N TYR A 64 -6.80 9.84 -14.22
CA TYR A 64 -7.45 11.04 -13.69
C TYR A 64 -6.57 11.82 -12.71
N ALA A 65 -5.70 11.14 -11.94
CA ALA A 65 -4.93 11.77 -10.88
C ALA A 65 -3.68 10.96 -10.50
N THR A 66 -2.74 11.66 -9.87
CA THR A 66 -1.62 11.05 -9.13
C THR A 66 -1.73 11.43 -7.66
N MET A 67 -1.77 10.44 -6.78
CA MET A 67 -1.89 10.63 -5.32
C MET A 67 -0.79 9.88 -4.59
N ALA A 68 -0.34 10.42 -3.47
CA ALA A 68 0.69 9.81 -2.63
C ALA A 68 0.18 9.61 -1.21
N TYR A 69 0.45 8.43 -0.66
CA TYR A 69 -0.03 7.98 0.64
C TYR A 69 1.13 7.45 1.48
N HIS A 70 1.04 7.67 2.78
CA HIS A 70 1.74 6.86 3.77
C HIS A 70 0.91 5.60 4.04
N MET A 71 1.59 4.46 4.13
CA MET A 71 1.00 3.15 4.36
C MET A 71 1.28 2.66 5.77
N GLU A 72 0.24 2.17 6.42
CA GLU A 72 0.33 1.41 7.66
C GLU A 72 -0.39 0.07 7.44
N PHE A 73 0.24 -1.02 7.89
CA PHE A 73 -0.31 -2.37 7.80
C PHE A 73 -0.35 -3.02 9.18
N TRP A 74 -1.38 -3.82 9.43
CA TRP A 74 -1.40 -4.77 10.54
C TRP A 74 -2.30 -5.96 10.18
N GLY A 75 -1.68 -7.11 9.92
CA GLY A 75 -2.39 -8.32 9.51
C GLY A 75 -3.20 -8.11 8.23
N ASP A 76 -4.52 -8.29 8.31
CA ASP A 76 -5.44 -8.12 7.19
C ASP A 76 -5.98 -6.68 7.06
N HIS A 77 -5.33 -5.69 7.68
CA HIS A 77 -5.73 -4.29 7.64
C HIS A 77 -4.66 -3.40 7.01
N MET A 78 -5.11 -2.38 6.27
CA MET A 78 -4.27 -1.35 5.67
C MET A 78 -4.89 0.03 5.88
N ILE A 79 -4.07 1.03 6.22
CA ILE A 79 -4.45 2.45 6.18
C ILE A 79 -3.56 3.15 5.16
N LEU A 80 -4.20 3.87 4.25
CA LEU A 80 -3.56 4.84 3.39
C LEU A 80 -3.89 6.25 3.89
N THR A 81 -2.90 6.95 4.42
CA THR A 81 -3.03 8.36 4.82
C THR A 81 -2.47 9.23 3.71
N GLU A 82 -3.31 10.02 3.06
CA GLU A 82 -2.84 10.97 2.05
C GLU A 82 -1.94 12.02 2.72
N VAL A 83 -0.84 12.41 2.04
CA VAL A 83 0.19 13.29 2.63
C VAL A 83 -0.37 14.59 3.23
N ASN A 84 -1.51 15.09 2.73
CA ASN A 84 -2.18 16.30 3.23
C ASN A 84 -3.70 16.11 3.43
N GLY A 85 -4.17 14.87 3.63
CA GLY A 85 -5.58 14.58 3.38
C GLY A 85 -6.18 13.46 4.21
N ALA A 86 -7.17 12.82 3.58
CA ALA A 86 -8.01 11.83 4.22
C ALA A 86 -7.26 10.51 4.47
N LYS A 87 -7.78 9.76 5.45
CA LYS A 87 -7.37 8.37 5.70
C LYS A 87 -8.34 7.44 5.01
N LEU A 88 -7.80 6.48 4.27
CA LEU A 88 -8.56 5.38 3.67
C LEU A 88 -8.20 4.11 4.43
N ALA A 89 -9.19 3.50 5.08
CA ALA A 89 -9.04 2.24 5.79
C ALA A 89 -9.51 1.09 4.91
N PHE A 90 -8.77 -0.02 4.92
CA PHE A 90 -9.07 -1.20 4.13
C PHE A 90 -8.92 -2.49 4.94
N ASN A 91 -9.69 -3.50 4.53
CA ASN A 91 -9.53 -4.88 4.94
C ASN A 91 -9.13 -5.72 3.72
N ARG A 92 -8.24 -6.68 3.92
CA ARG A 92 -7.83 -7.64 2.89
C ARG A 92 -8.98 -8.58 2.58
N ILE A 93 -9.18 -8.86 1.29
CA ILE A 93 -10.08 -9.91 0.80
C ILE A 93 -9.22 -11.13 0.46
N LYS A 94 -9.63 -12.30 0.96
CA LYS A 94 -9.00 -13.60 0.69
C LYS A 94 -9.57 -14.26 -0.56
#